data_AF-A0A2S9K145-F1
#
_entry.id   AF-A0A2S9K145-F1
#
_cell.length_a   1.000
_cell.length_b   1.000
_cell.length_c   1.000
_cell.angle_alpha   90.00
_cell.angle_beta   90.00
_cell.angle_gamma   90.00
#
_symmetry.space_group_name_H-M   'P 1'
#
loop_
_entity.id
_entity.type
_entity.pdbx_description
1 polymer ?
#
loop_
_entity_poly.entity_id
_entity_poly.type
_entity_poly.pdbx_seq_one_letter_code
_entity_poly.pdbx_strand_id
1 'polypeptide(L)' 'MSTRIYVVTDQESQAKRLIRASSQAQAIRHVAQSRFDIQAASQDDLVKLLAAGQAVESATQATEPETAT' A
#
# COMPACT_ATOMS: atom_id res chain seq x y z
N MET A 1 22.87 6.82 11.26
CA MET A 1 22.09 6.06 10.24
C MET A 1 22.43 6.60 8.87
N SER A 2 22.79 5.74 7.92
CA SER A 2 23.04 6.17 6.53
C SER A 2 21.71 6.35 5.80
N THR A 3 21.57 7.42 5.04
CA THR A 3 20.38 7.68 4.19
C THR A 3 20.80 7.64 2.73
N ARG A 4 19.93 7.09 1.87
CA ARG A 4 20.10 7.00 0.42
C ARG A 4 18.98 7.77 -0.27
N ILE A 5 19.24 8.19 -1.51
CA ILE A 5 18.23 8.81 -2.35
C ILE A 5 17.64 7.71 -3.25
N TYR A 6 16.34 7.54 -3.20
CA TYR A 6 15.58 6.60 -4.01
C TYR A 6 14.80 7.36 -5.08
N VAL A 7 14.74 6.80 -6.29
CA VAL A 7 13.81 7.23 -7.33
C VAL A 7 12.52 6.44 -7.12
N VAL A 8 11.41 7.14 -6.90
CA VAL A 8 10.07 6.56 -6.84
C VAL A 8 9.31 6.98 -8.08
N THR A 9 8.80 6.00 -8.82
CA THR A 9 7.94 6.22 -9.99
C THR A 9 6.50 5.92 -9.59
N ASP A 10 5.63 6.90 -9.78
CA ASP A 10 4.19 6.69 -9.72
C ASP A 10 3.74 5.89 -10.94
N GLN A 11 3.20 4.69 -10.73
CA GLN A 11 2.83 3.79 -11.82
C GLN A 11 1.62 4.30 -12.63
N GLU A 12 0.77 5.13 -12.03
CA GLU A 12 -0.42 5.66 -12.69
C GLU A 12 -0.08 6.89 -13.54
N SER A 13 0.64 7.85 -12.97
CA SER A 13 0.97 9.10 -13.65
C SER A 13 2.31 9.08 -14.39
N GLN A 14 3.13 8.04 -14.19
CA GLN A 14 4.53 7.95 -14.64
C GLN A 14 5.45 9.07 -14.10
N ALA A 15 4.98 9.85 -13.11
CA ALA A 15 5.76 10.89 -12.48
C ALA A 15 6.90 10.30 -11.64
N LYS A 16 8.08 10.91 -11.73
CA LYS A 16 9.28 10.48 -10.97
C LYS A 16 9.57 11.47 -9.84
N ARG A 17 9.85 10.94 -8.65
CA ARG A 17 10.18 11.71 -7.44
C ARG A 17 11.46 11.18 -6.82
N LEU A 18 12.26 12.07 -6.24
CA LEU A 18 13.46 11.72 -5.48
C LEU A 18 13.17 11.81 -4.00
N ILE A 19 13.34 10.71 -3.27
CA ILE A 19 13.05 10.62 -1.83
C ILE A 19 14.32 10.19 -1.09
N ARG A 20 14.73 10.97 -0.09
CA ARG A 20 15.80 10.57 0.82
C ARG A 20 15.21 9.76 1.97
N ALA A 21 15.72 8.54 2.18
CA ALA A 21 15.25 7.64 3.23
C ALA A 21 16.38 6.71 3.71
N SER A 22 16.19 6.09 4.88
CA SER A 22 17.08 5.05 5.40
C SER A 22 16.86 3.68 4.73
N SER A 23 15.69 3.47 4.10
CA SER A 23 15.34 2.24 3.39
C SER A 23 14.30 2.49 2.28
N GLN A 24 14.16 1.53 1.36
CA GLN A 24 13.11 1.57 0.32
C GLN A 24 11.70 1.59 0.93
N ALA A 25 11.44 0.78 1.96
CA ALA A 25 10.14 0.74 2.63
C ALA A 25 9.76 2.09 3.25
N GLN A 26 10.73 2.81 3.83
CA GLN A 26 10.49 4.16 4.34
C GLN A 26 10.21 5.15 3.20
N ALA A 27 10.94 5.06 2.08
CA ALA A 27 10.69 5.91 0.91
C ALA A 27 9.27 5.69 0.33
N ILE A 28 8.84 4.44 0.20
CA ILE A 28 7.49 4.10 -0.27
C ILE A 28 6.42 4.62 0.68
N ARG A 29 6.57 4.39 2.00
CA ARG A 29 5.61 4.90 3.00
C ARG A 29 5.49 6.42 2.94
N HIS A 30 6.60 7.14 2.79
CA HIS A 30 6.58 8.60 2.69
C HIS A 30 5.78 9.08 1.47
N VAL A 31 5.92 8.41 0.32
CA VAL A 31 5.14 8.74 -0.89
C VAL A 31 3.67 8.35 -0.71
N ALA A 32 3.39 7.15 -0.19
CA ALA A 32 2.03 6.68 0.04
C ALA A 32 1.26 7.60 0.99
N GLN A 33 1.88 8.05 2.09
CA GLN A 33 1.28 9.00 3.04
C GLN A 33 0.92 10.35 2.40
N SER A 34 1.60 10.75 1.33
CA SER A 34 1.26 12.00 0.62
C SER A 34 0.05 11.87 -0.31
N ARG A 35 -0.37 10.65 -0.63
CA ARG A 35 -1.38 10.36 -1.66
C ARG A 35 -2.60 9.62 -1.14
N PHE A 36 -2.43 8.79 -0.12
CA PHE A 36 -3.45 7.91 0.41
C PHE A 36 -3.63 8.18 1.89
N ASP A 37 -4.89 8.22 2.32
CA ASP A 37 -5.26 8.14 3.73
C ASP A 37 -5.69 6.70 4.05
N ILE A 38 -5.43 6.25 5.28
CA ILE A 38 -5.72 4.89 5.71
C ILE A 38 -6.41 4.95 7.06
N GLN A 39 -7.62 4.39 7.12
CA GLN A 39 -8.41 4.23 8.34
C GLN A 39 -9.05 2.84 8.36
N ALA A 40 -9.38 2.35 9.55
CA ALA A 40 -10.20 1.14 9.65
C ALA A 40 -11.60 1.46 9.11
N ALA A 41 -12.09 0.64 8.18
CA ALA A 41 -13.43 0.82 7.61
C ALA A 41 -14.49 0.67 8.71
N SER A 42 -15.44 1.60 8.76
CA SER A 42 -16.63 1.47 9.63
C SER A 42 -17.64 0.48 9.03
N GLN A 43 -18.63 0.06 9.82
CA GLN A 43 -19.71 -0.78 9.30
C GLN A 43 -20.48 -0.10 8.16
N ASP A 44 -20.73 1.20 8.27
CA ASP A 44 -21.39 1.97 7.22
C ASP A 44 -20.58 2.00 5.92
N ASP A 45 -19.25 2.12 6.04
CA ASP A 45 -18.35 2.08 4.87
C ASP A 45 -18.39 0.71 4.20
N LEU A 46 -18.37 -0.36 4.99
CA LEU A 46 -18.46 -1.73 4.48
C LEU A 46 -19.78 -1.95 3.73
N VAL A 47 -20.93 -1.56 4.33
CA VAL A 47 -22.24 -1.74 3.69
C VAL A 47 -22.32 -0.94 2.38
N LYS A 48 -21.89 0.33 2.39
CA LYS A 48 -21.95 1.20 1.20
C LYS A 48 -21.06 0.68 0.07
N LEU A 49 -19.81 0.33 0.38
CA LEU A 49 -18.83 -0.06 -0.64
C LEU A 49 -19.11 -1.45 -1.21
N LEU A 50 -19.51 -2.41 -0.36
CA LEU A 50 -19.91 -3.75 -0.84
C LEU A 50 -21.18 -3.68 -1.68
N ALA A 51 -22.18 -2.88 -1.27
CA ALA A 51 -23.40 -2.69 -2.07
C ALA A 51 -23.12 -1.99 -3.42
N ALA A 52 -22.09 -1.14 -3.48
CA ALA A 52 -21.60 -0.53 -4.71
C ALA A 52 -20.79 -1.50 -5.61
N GLY A 53 -20.62 -2.75 -5.19
CA GLY A 53 -19.90 -3.79 -5.95
C GLY A 53 -18.38 -3.79 -5.74
N GLN A 54 -17.85 -3.00 -4.79
CA GLN A 54 -16.42 -3.00 -4.47
C GLN A 54 -16.09 -4.20 -3.58
N ALA A 55 -15.16 -5.05 -4.03
CA ALA A 55 -14.70 -6.21 -3.25
C ALA A 55 -13.58 -5.84 -2.27
N VAL A 56 -13.46 -6.61 -1.18
CA VAL A 56 -12.32 -6.52 -0.26
C VAL A 56 -11.11 -7.25 -0.86
N GLU A 57 -9.97 -6.59 -0.89
CA GLU A 57 -8.71 -7.14 -1.40
C GLU A 57 -7.77 -7.55 -0.26
N SER A 58 -7.03 -8.65 -0.44
CA SER A 58 -6.05 -9.14 0.52
C SER A 58 -4.63 -8.71 0.13
N ALA A 59 -3.94 -7.96 0.99
CA ALA A 59 -2.56 -7.50 0.75
C ALA A 59 -1.52 -8.65 0.74
N THR A 60 -1.87 -9.82 1.27
CA THR A 60 -1.04 -11.04 1.26
C THR A 60 -1.88 -12.22 0.78
N GLN A 61 -1.69 -12.66 -0.46
CA GLN A 61 -1.85 -14.08 -0.79
C GLN A 61 -0.50 -14.74 -0.60
N ALA A 62 -0.17 -15.10 0.64
CA ALA A 62 0.78 -16.16 0.87
C ALA A 62 -0.03 -17.46 0.88
N THR A 63 0.06 -18.22 -0.20
CA THR A 63 -0.29 -19.64 -0.20
C THR A 63 0.39 -20.29 1.00
N GLU A 64 -0.38 -20.68 2.00
CA GLU A 64 0.06 -21.66 2.98
C GLU A 64 0.03 -23.02 2.28
N PRO A 65 1.17 -23.70 2.04
CA PRO A 65 1.13 -25.12 1.72
C PRO A 65 0.72 -25.84 3.00
N GLU A 66 -0.56 -26.22 3.05
CA GLU A 66 -1.10 -27.19 4.00
C GLU A 66 -0.19 -28.42 4.02
N THR A 67 0.59 -28.54 5.09
CA THR A 67 1.40 -29.74 5.35
C THR A 67 0.45 -30.77 5.93
N ALA A 68 -0.22 -31.54 5.07
CA ALA A 68 -0.97 -32.72 5.47
C ALA A 68 0.02 -33.77 6.02
N THR A 69 -0.20 -34.12 7.29
CA THR A 69 0.50 -35.16 8.06
C THR A 69 0.08 -36.55 7.63
#